data_AF-A0AB74VF10-F1
#
_entry.id   AF-A0AB74VF10-F1
#
_cell.length_a   1.000
_cell.length_b   1.000
_cell.length_c   1.000
_cell.angle_alpha   90.00
_cell.angle_beta   90.00
_cell.angle_gamma   90.00
#
_symmetry.space_group_name_H-M   'P 1'
#
loop_
_entity.id
_entity.type
_entity.pdbx_description
1 polymer ?
#
loop_
_entity_poly.entity_id
_entity_poly.type
_entity_poly.pdbx_seq_one_letter_code
_entity_poly.pdbx_strand_id
1 'polypeptide(L)'
;MNKNIKRIIAITVAVNTISTISPTTLNTYFVGAKPVYASSYSPDDEQLKTLKIKSLDGETLDLRDGYNGDTVKLSDETEYYTKLTDDSDGIKITADAEGDDYVVKIFTSDAENATAYDPGDEILLGKGDTTLYIRTYKSKSEFNKVKNNVSNCKEEYTLNVRKTKESSYEDDSQDSIYLDNIDLSKGDIDFIKGKTSYDIKVDENVESMWIKAIPESNSDRVRVDGSLVDSSDNYKKTVSLDKGKNEIKIKVTDSKDNQRTYTLNVTRGDDSDNEDDIYLDHITLSEGDIDFSKDDNSYNVDLDESVSKITIGAEPEDSDYSVTIDGDEVRSSDDYEKKVSLDKGKNVIKVNVEDELNDKKRTYTLTINRGKEADDSKDNNTGDTSDKKSQWVQTDDGWKYYDENGKVLKSSWLYDKDQKVYCYLDKDGLRVTGWHKDNEKWYLLDSKGAMLTGWQKDNEKWYLLGSDGAMLTGWHKETVDDQKKNTDASTNSGDNDTKKVDNWYYLNQDGSMRTGWLSDSGKWYFFNADGTMQKGWLIDYNSKYYLTEDGSMATGTRTINGKEYKFNNSGALIL
;
A
#
# COMPACT_ATOMS: atom_id res chain seq x y z
N MET A 1 51.84 -52.08 17.34
CA MET A 1 52.33 -51.88 18.72
C MET A 1 51.82 -50.54 19.19
N ASN A 2 50.86 -50.57 20.10
CA ASN A 2 50.09 -49.42 20.58
C ASN A 2 50.56 -49.12 22.01
N LYS A 3 50.85 -47.86 22.35
CA LYS A 3 51.19 -47.46 23.72
C LYS A 3 50.75 -46.02 24.03
N ASN A 4 49.79 -45.95 24.98
CA ASN A 4 49.74 -45.07 26.17
C ASN A 4 48.50 -44.15 26.34
N ILE A 5 47.39 -44.79 26.75
CA ILE A 5 46.57 -44.59 27.98
C ILE A 5 46.80 -43.35 28.89
N LYS A 6 45.68 -42.63 29.20
CA LYS A 6 45.12 -42.09 30.49
C LYS A 6 44.52 -40.67 30.26
N ARG A 7 43.24 -40.38 30.55
CA ARG A 7 42.53 -40.51 31.84
C ARG A 7 40.99 -40.67 31.70
N ILE A 8 40.47 -41.44 32.66
CA ILE A 8 39.08 -41.70 33.10
C ILE A 8 38.58 -40.45 33.89
N ILE A 9 37.29 -40.06 33.87
CA ILE A 9 36.22 -40.42 34.84
C ILE A 9 34.85 -40.32 34.15
N ALA A 10 34.17 -41.47 34.05
CA ALA A 10 32.74 -41.59 33.83
C ALA A 10 32.09 -42.02 35.14
N ILE A 11 31.06 -41.30 35.58
CA ILE A 11 30.14 -41.74 36.64
C ILE A 11 29.00 -42.47 35.94
N THR A 12 28.86 -43.76 36.25
CA THR A 12 27.81 -44.64 35.73
C THR A 12 26.62 -44.64 36.70
N VAL A 13 25.40 -44.49 36.18
CA VAL A 13 24.22 -45.12 36.78
C VAL A 13 23.58 -45.96 35.68
N ALA A 14 23.50 -47.27 35.95
CA ALA A 14 22.89 -48.28 35.09
C ALA A 14 21.53 -48.67 35.66
N VAL A 15 20.49 -48.74 34.82
CA VAL A 15 19.33 -49.64 35.02
C VAL A 15 18.85 -50.19 33.68
N ASN A 16 19.18 -51.47 33.49
CA ASN A 16 18.47 -52.60 32.88
C ASN A 16 17.72 -52.51 31.52
N THR A 17 18.09 -53.51 30.71
CA THR A 17 17.55 -54.06 29.47
C THR A 17 16.07 -54.49 29.52
N ILE A 18 15.35 -54.45 28.39
CA ILE A 18 14.73 -55.61 27.68
C ILE A 18 13.85 -55.18 26.48
N SER A 19 13.99 -55.96 25.39
CA SER A 19 13.08 -56.28 24.27
C SER A 19 12.64 -55.25 23.22
N THR A 20 12.92 -55.66 21.98
CA THR A 20 12.33 -55.27 20.70
C THR A 20 10.82 -55.44 20.65
N ILE A 21 10.11 -54.37 20.27
CA ILE A 21 8.88 -54.42 19.48
C ILE A 21 8.76 -53.09 18.73
N SER A 22 8.78 -53.12 17.40
CA SER A 22 8.23 -52.02 16.60
C SER A 22 6.71 -52.10 16.68
N PRO A 23 6.04 -50.97 16.93
CA PRO A 23 4.95 -50.60 16.05
C PRO A 23 5.01 -49.13 15.63
N THR A 24 4.47 -48.94 14.44
CA THR A 24 4.15 -47.71 13.73
C THR A 24 3.43 -46.63 14.55
N THR A 25 3.79 -45.38 14.21
CA THR A 25 3.02 -44.12 14.29
C THR A 25 2.50 -43.67 15.66
N LEU A 26 3.12 -42.62 16.21
CA LEU A 26 2.44 -41.59 16.99
C LEU A 26 3.22 -40.27 16.96
N ASN A 27 2.54 -39.25 16.43
CA ASN A 27 2.91 -37.84 16.42
C ASN A 27 2.61 -37.26 17.80
N THR A 28 3.62 -36.88 18.58
CA THR A 28 3.46 -36.02 19.76
C THR A 28 4.77 -35.29 20.06
N TYR A 29 4.75 -33.97 19.86
CA TYR A 29 5.38 -32.94 20.69
C TYR A 29 6.54 -33.40 21.57
N PHE A 30 7.77 -33.29 21.05
CA PHE A 30 8.95 -33.16 21.89
C PHE A 30 9.52 -31.76 21.75
N VAL A 31 9.43 -31.01 22.84
CA VAL A 31 10.22 -29.82 23.12
C VAL A 31 11.69 -30.26 23.07
N GLY A 32 12.32 -30.06 21.92
CA GLY A 32 13.75 -30.25 21.75
C GLY A 32 14.49 -29.10 22.39
N ALA A 33 14.82 -29.21 23.68
CA ALA A 33 15.90 -28.42 24.24
C ALA A 33 17.20 -28.84 23.54
N LYS A 34 17.58 -28.12 22.47
CA LYS A 34 18.91 -28.24 21.88
C LYS A 34 19.91 -27.73 22.92
N PRO A 35 20.89 -28.53 23.36
CA PRO A 35 21.91 -28.05 24.28
C PRO A 35 22.75 -26.97 23.59
N VAL A 36 22.81 -25.79 24.19
CA VAL A 36 23.69 -24.69 23.77
C VAL A 36 25.13 -25.08 24.12
N TYR A 37 25.80 -25.75 23.19
CA TYR A 37 27.25 -25.91 23.23
C TYR A 37 27.87 -24.71 22.53
N ALA A 38 28.39 -23.76 23.31
CA ALA A 38 29.39 -22.82 22.82
C ALA A 38 30.73 -23.55 22.63
N SER A 39 30.79 -24.55 21.76
CA SER A 39 32.06 -24.96 21.15
C SER A 39 32.40 -23.93 20.10
N SER A 40 33.56 -23.28 20.22
CA SER A 40 34.08 -22.42 19.16
C SER A 40 34.19 -23.24 17.88
N TYR A 41 33.36 -22.93 16.88
CA TYR A 41 33.44 -23.53 15.56
C TYR A 41 34.87 -23.38 15.03
N SER A 42 35.45 -24.52 14.62
CA SER A 42 36.79 -24.62 14.06
C SER A 42 36.65 -25.38 12.76
N PRO A 43 36.51 -24.68 11.61
CA PRO A 43 36.31 -25.33 10.32
C PRO A 43 37.51 -26.23 9.98
N ASP A 44 37.24 -27.35 9.33
CA ASP A 44 38.26 -28.12 8.61
C ASP A 44 38.62 -27.40 7.30
N ASP A 45 39.79 -27.72 6.73
CA ASP A 45 40.15 -27.26 5.37
C ASP A 45 38.97 -27.51 4.42
N GLU A 46 38.70 -26.57 3.50
CA GLU A 46 37.61 -26.59 2.53
C GLU A 46 36.21 -26.15 3.02
N GLN A 47 35.98 -26.06 4.33
CA GLN A 47 34.75 -25.53 4.93
C GLN A 47 34.77 -23.99 5.00
N LEU A 48 33.61 -23.35 5.15
CA LEU A 48 33.54 -21.91 5.37
C LEU A 48 34.11 -21.51 6.73
N LYS A 49 35.02 -20.54 6.75
CA LYS A 49 35.52 -19.86 7.95
C LYS A 49 34.68 -18.63 8.28
N THR A 50 34.17 -17.95 7.26
CA THR A 50 33.35 -16.75 7.42
C THR A 50 32.12 -16.82 6.51
N LEU A 51 31.00 -16.31 7.02
CA LEU A 51 29.79 -16.05 6.24
C LEU A 51 29.13 -14.82 6.86
N LYS A 52 29.13 -13.71 6.15
CA LYS A 52 28.43 -12.48 6.54
C LYS A 52 27.58 -12.00 5.39
N ILE A 53 26.37 -11.59 5.71
CA ILE A 53 25.40 -11.12 4.74
C ILE A 53 25.09 -9.67 5.08
N LYS A 54 25.13 -8.82 4.06
CA LYS A 54 24.61 -7.46 4.17
C LYS A 54 23.53 -7.23 3.13
N SER A 55 22.51 -6.48 3.47
CA SER A 55 21.60 -5.91 2.50
C SER A 55 22.32 -4.83 1.66
N LEU A 56 21.78 -4.46 0.49
CA LEU A 56 22.41 -3.43 -0.37
C LEU A 56 22.33 -2.01 0.22
N ASP A 57 21.36 -1.76 1.09
CA ASP A 57 21.23 -0.55 1.92
C ASP A 57 22.13 -0.58 3.18
N GLY A 58 22.88 -1.66 3.40
CA GLY A 58 23.99 -1.71 4.36
C GLY A 58 23.66 -2.38 5.71
N GLU A 59 22.44 -2.86 5.90
CA GLU A 59 22.01 -3.65 7.05
C GLU A 59 22.82 -4.95 7.12
N THR A 60 23.26 -5.34 8.32
CA THR A 60 23.88 -6.67 8.51
C THR A 60 22.78 -7.66 8.85
N LEU A 61 22.67 -8.74 8.08
CA LEU A 61 21.63 -9.74 8.26
C LEU A 61 22.15 -10.93 9.06
N ASP A 62 21.37 -11.35 10.05
CA ASP A 62 21.69 -12.49 10.90
C ASP A 62 21.53 -13.82 10.16
N LEU A 63 22.37 -14.80 10.53
CA LEU A 63 22.16 -16.21 10.20
C LEU A 63 21.13 -16.80 11.16
N ARG A 64 20.22 -17.64 10.66
CA ARG A 64 19.15 -18.27 11.44
C ARG A 64 19.04 -19.76 11.12
N ASP A 65 18.50 -20.55 12.06
CA ASP A 65 18.21 -21.99 11.86
C ASP A 65 16.80 -22.26 11.29
N GLY A 66 16.19 -21.23 10.73
CA GLY A 66 14.90 -21.22 10.05
C GLY A 66 14.48 -19.77 9.81
N TYR A 67 13.52 -19.52 8.90
CA TYR A 67 13.03 -18.15 8.71
C TYR A 67 12.54 -17.51 10.02
N ASN A 68 11.77 -18.28 10.81
CA ASN A 68 11.28 -17.87 12.12
C ASN A 68 12.06 -18.56 13.26
N GLY A 69 13.26 -19.06 12.96
CA GLY A 69 14.15 -19.71 13.91
C GLY A 69 15.00 -18.70 14.69
N ASP A 70 15.84 -19.23 15.58
CA ASP A 70 16.74 -18.42 16.40
C ASP A 70 17.94 -17.93 15.58
N THR A 71 18.51 -16.80 15.97
CA THR A 71 19.80 -16.34 15.43
C THR A 71 20.90 -17.32 15.82
N VAL A 72 21.64 -17.80 14.81
CA VAL A 72 22.75 -18.74 14.97
C VAL A 72 24.06 -18.13 14.48
N LYS A 73 25.18 -18.77 14.85
CA LYS A 73 26.50 -18.47 14.28
C LYS A 73 26.83 -19.54 13.25
N LEU A 74 27.77 -19.21 12.35
CA LEU A 74 28.36 -20.21 11.44
C LEU A 74 28.91 -21.40 12.24
N SER A 75 28.55 -22.60 11.81
CA SER A 75 28.95 -23.89 12.39
C SER A 75 29.20 -24.92 11.29
N ASP A 76 29.26 -26.20 11.68
CA ASP A 76 29.30 -27.37 10.80
C ASP A 76 27.99 -27.63 10.04
N GLU A 77 26.94 -26.84 10.32
CA GLU A 77 25.70 -26.86 9.55
C GLU A 77 25.93 -26.26 8.16
N THR A 78 25.25 -26.81 7.15
CA THR A 78 25.34 -26.34 5.76
C THR A 78 24.12 -25.53 5.32
N GLU A 79 23.08 -25.46 6.14
CA GLU A 79 21.85 -24.75 5.83
C GLU A 79 21.63 -23.58 6.80
N TYR A 80 21.45 -22.39 6.22
CA TYR A 80 21.17 -21.17 6.97
C TYR A 80 20.00 -20.42 6.35
N TYR A 81 19.35 -19.63 7.19
CA TYR A 81 18.24 -18.79 6.80
C TYR A 81 18.57 -17.34 7.12
N THR A 82 18.06 -16.43 6.31
CA THR A 82 18.07 -15.01 6.63
C THR A 82 16.85 -14.33 6.00
N LYS A 83 16.59 -13.11 6.43
CA LYS A 83 15.47 -12.32 5.96
C LYS A 83 15.96 -10.99 5.46
N LEU A 84 15.45 -10.61 4.31
CA LEU A 84 15.72 -9.33 3.67
C LEU A 84 14.44 -8.51 3.71
N THR A 85 14.54 -7.25 4.10
CA THR A 85 13.44 -6.31 3.95
C THR A 85 13.16 -6.07 2.47
N ASP A 86 11.90 -5.85 2.10
CA ASP A 86 11.54 -5.47 0.73
C ASP A 86 12.25 -4.20 0.25
N ASP A 87 12.54 -3.27 1.17
CA ASP A 87 13.21 -1.98 0.92
C ASP A 87 14.61 -2.13 0.33
N SER A 88 15.22 -3.30 0.53
CA SER A 88 16.54 -3.59 -0.01
C SER A 88 16.44 -4.39 -1.29
N ASP A 89 17.06 -3.91 -2.36
CA ASP A 89 17.05 -4.56 -3.68
C ASP A 89 17.80 -5.90 -3.73
N GLY A 90 18.52 -6.27 -2.68
CA GLY A 90 19.32 -7.49 -2.66
C GLY A 90 20.30 -7.56 -1.51
N ILE A 91 21.33 -8.39 -1.67
CA ILE A 91 22.38 -8.60 -0.66
C ILE A 91 23.79 -8.58 -1.26
N LYS A 92 24.77 -8.39 -0.38
CA LYS A 92 26.18 -8.76 -0.59
C LYS A 92 26.55 -9.85 0.41
N ILE A 93 27.16 -10.91 -0.09
CA ILE A 93 27.67 -11.99 0.77
C ILE A 93 29.19 -11.92 0.76
N THR A 94 29.80 -11.79 1.95
CA THR A 94 31.24 -11.98 2.12
C THR A 94 31.47 -13.30 2.84
N ALA A 95 32.25 -14.19 2.23
CA ALA A 95 32.52 -15.52 2.74
C ALA A 95 33.92 -15.97 2.33
N ASP A 96 34.60 -16.66 3.24
CA ASP A 96 35.95 -17.20 3.09
C ASP A 96 35.95 -18.67 3.51
N ALA A 97 36.75 -19.50 2.84
CA ALA A 97 36.97 -20.90 3.21
C ALA A 97 38.23 -21.05 4.09
N GLU A 98 38.28 -22.09 4.92
CA GLU A 98 39.48 -22.50 5.65
C GLU A 98 40.43 -23.27 4.73
N GLY A 99 41.74 -23.08 4.97
CA GLY A 99 42.80 -23.66 4.16
C GLY A 99 43.35 -22.72 3.08
N ASP A 100 44.60 -22.95 2.68
CA ASP A 100 45.26 -22.17 1.64
C ASP A 100 44.70 -22.52 0.25
N ASP A 101 44.63 -21.52 -0.64
CA ASP A 101 44.17 -21.59 -2.04
C ASP A 101 42.66 -21.82 -2.30
N TYR A 102 41.85 -22.15 -1.30
CA TYR A 102 40.41 -22.34 -1.51
C TYR A 102 39.71 -21.04 -1.93
N VAL A 103 38.71 -21.16 -2.81
CA VAL A 103 37.88 -20.05 -3.29
C VAL A 103 36.41 -20.33 -3.07
N VAL A 104 35.65 -19.29 -2.73
CA VAL A 104 34.19 -19.35 -2.56
C VAL A 104 33.50 -18.78 -3.79
N LYS A 105 32.39 -19.39 -4.20
CA LYS A 105 31.50 -18.89 -5.26
C LYS A 105 30.05 -18.98 -4.82
N ILE A 106 29.27 -17.98 -5.15
CA ILE A 106 27.84 -17.91 -4.81
C ILE A 106 27.03 -18.07 -6.08
N PHE A 107 25.90 -18.79 -6.00
CA PHE A 107 25.00 -19.05 -7.13
C PHE A 107 23.56 -18.81 -6.70
N THR A 108 22.75 -18.32 -7.63
CA THR A 108 21.30 -18.11 -7.44
C THR A 108 20.47 -19.32 -7.92
N SER A 109 21.13 -20.39 -8.35
CA SER A 109 20.52 -21.65 -8.81
C SER A 109 21.49 -22.81 -8.56
N ASP A 110 20.95 -23.99 -8.30
CA ASP A 110 21.66 -25.25 -8.13
C ASP A 110 22.19 -25.84 -9.47
N ALA A 111 21.74 -25.30 -10.61
CA ALA A 111 22.03 -25.84 -11.93
C ALA A 111 23.54 -25.97 -12.22
N GLU A 112 23.90 -27.04 -12.92
CA GLU A 112 25.28 -27.37 -13.28
C GLU A 112 25.98 -26.28 -14.14
N ASN A 113 25.21 -25.42 -14.80
CA ASN A 113 25.69 -24.31 -15.63
C ASN A 113 25.35 -22.94 -15.04
N ALA A 114 25.04 -22.85 -13.75
CA ALA A 114 24.71 -21.61 -13.08
C ALA A 114 25.87 -20.59 -13.15
N THR A 115 25.52 -19.30 -13.24
CA THR A 115 26.49 -18.21 -13.26
C THR A 115 26.96 -17.92 -11.83
N ALA A 116 28.28 -17.79 -11.66
CA ALA A 116 28.90 -17.64 -10.35
C ALA A 116 29.13 -16.16 -10.01
N TYR A 117 28.73 -15.77 -8.81
CA TYR A 117 29.07 -14.51 -8.16
C TYR A 117 30.33 -14.70 -7.30
N ASP A 118 31.18 -13.68 -7.24
CA ASP A 118 32.30 -13.58 -6.30
C ASP A 118 31.82 -13.03 -4.94
N PRO A 119 32.42 -13.44 -3.81
CA PRO A 119 32.16 -12.81 -2.53
C PRO A 119 32.33 -11.29 -2.58
N GLY A 120 31.32 -10.55 -2.13
CA GLY A 120 31.24 -9.09 -2.20
C GLY A 120 30.47 -8.53 -3.40
N ASP A 121 30.15 -9.36 -4.40
CA ASP A 121 29.27 -8.96 -5.50
C ASP A 121 27.86 -8.64 -4.99
N GLU A 122 27.18 -7.74 -5.70
CA GLU A 122 25.78 -7.40 -5.45
C GLU A 122 24.87 -8.45 -6.08
N ILE A 123 24.04 -9.08 -5.26
CA ILE A 123 23.08 -10.09 -5.68
C ILE A 123 21.68 -9.48 -5.49
N LEU A 124 21.06 -9.09 -6.60
CA LEU A 124 19.71 -8.54 -6.59
C LEU A 124 18.69 -9.64 -6.31
N LEU A 125 17.79 -9.39 -5.37
CA LEU A 125 16.74 -10.31 -4.94
C LEU A 125 15.37 -9.62 -5.10
N GLY A 126 14.51 -10.26 -5.89
CA GLY A 126 13.08 -10.01 -5.95
C GLY A 126 12.35 -10.56 -4.72
N LYS A 127 11.06 -10.21 -4.61
CA LYS A 127 10.21 -10.60 -3.48
C LYS A 127 10.03 -12.13 -3.39
N GLY A 128 9.91 -12.64 -2.17
CA GLY A 128 9.72 -14.07 -1.89
C GLY A 128 10.99 -14.79 -1.41
N ASP A 129 10.95 -16.12 -1.46
CA ASP A 129 12.02 -16.97 -0.98
C ASP A 129 13.04 -17.23 -2.10
N THR A 130 14.31 -16.99 -1.83
CA THR A 130 15.44 -17.27 -2.72
C THR A 130 16.47 -18.11 -2.00
N THR A 131 16.83 -19.26 -2.57
CA THR A 131 17.95 -20.07 -2.07
C THR A 131 19.22 -19.72 -2.84
N LEU A 132 20.26 -19.35 -2.11
CA LEU A 132 21.59 -19.11 -2.64
C LEU A 132 22.51 -20.27 -2.27
N TYR A 133 23.29 -20.73 -3.24
CA TYR A 133 24.23 -21.83 -3.07
C TYR A 133 25.63 -21.26 -2.96
N ILE A 134 26.29 -21.49 -1.83
CA ILE A 134 27.63 -21.01 -1.53
C ILE A 134 28.55 -22.22 -1.56
N ARG A 135 29.42 -22.28 -2.58
CA ARG A 135 30.26 -23.44 -2.86
C ARG A 135 31.73 -23.10 -2.68
N THR A 136 32.48 -24.03 -2.10
CA THR A 136 33.94 -23.92 -1.97
C THR A 136 34.63 -24.77 -3.03
N TYR A 137 35.77 -24.30 -3.53
CA TYR A 137 36.61 -25.02 -4.50
C TYR A 137 38.06 -24.94 -4.07
N LYS A 138 38.81 -26.02 -4.35
CA LYS A 138 40.22 -26.12 -3.98
C LYS A 138 41.10 -25.00 -4.51
N SER A 139 40.76 -24.41 -5.66
CA SER A 139 41.40 -23.21 -6.19
C SER A 139 40.61 -22.58 -7.32
N LYS A 140 40.97 -21.35 -7.71
CA LYS A 140 40.45 -20.71 -8.93
C LYS A 140 40.70 -21.55 -10.19
N SER A 141 41.83 -22.26 -10.26
CA SER A 141 42.17 -23.14 -11.38
C SER A 141 41.22 -24.34 -11.46
N GLU A 142 40.92 -24.97 -10.32
CA GLU A 142 39.96 -26.07 -10.25
C GLU A 142 38.54 -25.61 -10.59
N PHE A 143 38.11 -24.45 -10.08
CA PHE A 143 36.83 -23.84 -10.47
C PHE A 143 36.74 -23.63 -12.00
N ASN A 144 37.81 -23.14 -12.62
CA ASN A 144 37.82 -22.91 -14.07
C ASN A 144 37.77 -24.21 -14.91
N LYS A 145 38.13 -25.37 -14.34
CA LYS A 145 38.03 -26.68 -15.00
C LYS A 145 36.62 -27.25 -14.96
N VAL A 146 35.85 -26.92 -13.94
CA VAL A 146 34.47 -27.42 -13.74
C VAL A 146 33.41 -26.56 -14.43
N LYS A 147 33.77 -25.74 -15.41
CA LYS A 147 32.85 -24.83 -16.14
C LYS A 147 31.57 -25.48 -16.70
N ASN A 148 31.60 -26.78 -16.97
CA ASN A 148 30.45 -27.52 -17.50
C ASN A 148 29.58 -28.16 -16.40
N ASN A 149 30.07 -28.20 -15.16
CA ASN A 149 29.34 -28.68 -14.00
C ASN A 149 29.87 -28.01 -12.73
N VAL A 150 29.34 -26.82 -12.44
CA VAL A 150 29.69 -26.03 -11.25
C VAL A 150 29.21 -26.65 -9.93
N SER A 151 28.53 -27.80 -9.95
CA SER A 151 28.14 -28.52 -8.73
C SER A 151 29.23 -29.47 -8.24
N ASN A 152 30.30 -29.68 -9.03
CA ASN A 152 31.50 -30.39 -8.58
C ASN A 152 32.39 -29.49 -7.71
N CYS A 153 31.91 -29.22 -6.50
CA CYS A 153 32.57 -28.41 -5.48
C CYS A 153 33.11 -29.27 -4.33
N LYS A 154 33.69 -28.61 -3.32
CA LYS A 154 34.22 -29.26 -2.11
C LYS A 154 33.17 -29.33 -1.03
N GLU A 155 32.64 -28.18 -0.67
CA GLU A 155 31.47 -28.05 0.19
C GLU A 155 30.42 -27.16 -0.48
N GLU A 156 29.16 -27.39 -0.12
CA GLU A 156 28.02 -26.59 -0.53
C GLU A 156 27.20 -26.20 0.70
N TYR A 157 26.90 -24.92 0.80
CA TYR A 157 26.04 -24.34 1.81
C TYR A 157 24.84 -23.70 1.12
N THR A 158 23.67 -23.76 1.74
CA THR A 158 22.47 -23.08 1.28
C THR A 158 22.12 -21.93 2.22
N LEU A 159 22.00 -20.73 1.66
CA LEU A 159 21.43 -19.57 2.34
C LEU A 159 20.04 -19.30 1.78
N ASN A 160 19.03 -19.62 2.57
CA ASN A 160 17.63 -19.36 2.26
C ASN A 160 17.28 -17.93 2.69
N VAL A 161 17.16 -17.03 1.72
CA VAL A 161 16.82 -15.62 1.92
C VAL A 161 15.33 -15.42 1.66
N ARG A 162 14.57 -14.95 2.65
CA ARG A 162 13.19 -14.51 2.43
C ARG A 162 13.16 -13.01 2.33
N LYS A 163 12.87 -12.50 1.13
CA LYS A 163 12.46 -11.11 0.95
C LYS A 163 10.95 -11.04 1.16
N THR A 164 10.48 -10.17 2.04
CA THR A 164 9.05 -10.07 2.37
C THR A 164 8.19 -9.89 1.11
N LYS A 165 7.04 -10.58 1.06
CA LYS A 165 6.20 -10.70 -0.15
C LYS A 165 5.41 -9.43 -0.45
N GLU A 166 5.14 -8.62 0.57
CA GLU A 166 4.52 -7.32 0.45
C GLU A 166 5.59 -6.25 0.58
N SER A 167 5.36 -5.09 -0.06
CA SER A 167 6.22 -3.98 0.32
C SER A 167 5.99 -3.74 1.81
N SER A 168 7.02 -3.52 2.60
CA SER A 168 6.90 -3.09 3.97
C SER A 168 6.16 -1.74 4.08
N TYR A 169 5.98 -1.03 2.96
CA TYR A 169 5.15 0.16 2.83
C TYR A 169 3.70 -0.08 2.39
N GLU A 170 3.34 -1.30 2.02
CA GLU A 170 2.02 -1.71 1.52
C GLU A 170 1.36 -2.82 2.37
N ASP A 171 2.06 -3.36 3.38
CA ASP A 171 1.47 -4.27 4.37
C ASP A 171 0.68 -3.45 5.40
N ASP A 172 -0.64 -3.48 5.28
CA ASP A 172 -1.58 -2.83 6.19
C ASP A 172 -1.78 -3.62 7.49
N SER A 173 -1.19 -4.82 7.62
CA SER A 173 -1.25 -5.59 8.86
C SER A 173 -0.34 -4.98 9.91
N GLN A 174 -0.95 -4.59 11.04
CA GLN A 174 -0.27 -3.92 12.15
C GLN A 174 -0.05 -4.93 13.27
N ASP A 175 1.19 -5.37 13.48
CA ASP A 175 1.54 -6.25 14.60
C ASP A 175 1.63 -5.48 15.93
N SER A 176 1.66 -6.22 17.03
CA SER A 176 1.84 -5.67 18.39
C SER A 176 3.30 -5.24 18.68
N ILE A 177 3.88 -4.45 17.77
CA ILE A 177 5.17 -3.78 17.89
C ILE A 177 4.94 -2.27 17.77
N TYR A 178 5.66 -1.45 18.53
CA TYR A 178 5.43 -0.01 18.57
C TYR A 178 6.74 0.79 18.60
N LEU A 179 6.66 2.05 18.19
CA LEU A 179 7.66 3.04 18.58
C LEU A 179 7.36 3.51 20.01
N ASP A 180 8.42 3.82 20.75
CA ASP A 180 8.36 4.49 22.05
C ASP A 180 7.98 5.97 21.87
N ASN A 181 8.52 6.63 20.83
CA ASN A 181 8.23 8.02 20.53
C ASN A 181 8.49 8.40 19.06
N ILE A 182 7.78 9.43 18.59
CA ILE A 182 8.12 10.16 17.37
C ILE A 182 8.30 11.65 17.75
N ASP A 183 9.47 12.22 17.49
CA ASP A 183 9.72 13.66 17.65
C ASP A 183 9.96 14.32 16.29
N LEU A 184 9.44 15.53 16.13
CA LEU A 184 9.57 16.31 14.90
C LEU A 184 10.35 17.60 15.14
N SER A 185 11.08 18.05 14.12
CA SER A 185 11.75 19.36 14.16
C SER A 185 10.82 20.55 13.91
N LYS A 186 9.67 20.27 13.28
CA LYS A 186 8.68 21.20 12.75
C LYS A 186 7.32 20.52 12.77
N GLY A 187 6.29 21.27 13.13
CA GLY A 187 5.00 20.69 13.49
C GLY A 187 5.07 19.97 14.84
N ASP A 188 3.89 19.65 15.37
CA ASP A 188 3.74 18.97 16.65
C ASP A 188 2.90 17.71 16.45
N ILE A 189 3.22 16.67 17.21
CA ILE A 189 2.41 15.46 17.31
C ILE A 189 2.30 15.06 18.78
N ASP A 190 1.09 14.68 19.18
CA ASP A 190 0.87 13.97 20.42
C ASP A 190 0.95 12.47 20.11
N PHE A 191 2.16 11.92 20.23
CA PHE A 191 2.40 10.53 19.86
C PHE A 191 1.61 9.57 20.76
N ILE A 192 0.77 8.76 20.12
CA ILE A 192 0.04 7.67 20.76
C ILE A 192 0.47 6.40 20.04
N LYS A 193 1.07 5.46 20.78
CA LYS A 193 1.68 4.26 20.19
C LYS A 193 0.78 3.49 19.21
N GLY A 194 -0.53 3.44 19.48
CA GLY A 194 -1.52 2.77 18.63
C GLY A 194 -2.02 3.59 17.43
N LYS A 195 -1.83 4.92 17.44
CA LYS A 195 -2.19 5.82 16.34
C LYS A 195 -1.10 5.75 15.26
N THR A 196 -1.49 5.32 14.06
CA THR A 196 -0.59 5.07 12.92
C THR A 196 -0.67 6.13 11.84
N SER A 197 -1.51 7.15 11.95
CA SER A 197 -1.58 8.26 11.00
C SER A 197 -1.61 9.58 11.75
N TYR A 198 -0.85 10.57 11.25
CA TYR A 198 -0.76 11.91 11.84
C TYR A 198 -0.75 12.96 10.74
N ASP A 199 -1.69 13.90 10.80
CA ASP A 199 -1.72 15.07 9.93
C ASP A 199 -0.93 16.22 10.58
N ILE A 200 0.06 16.74 9.85
CA ILE A 200 0.99 17.73 10.37
C ILE A 200 1.00 18.91 9.41
N LYS A 201 0.78 20.12 9.91
CA LYS A 201 0.89 21.35 9.12
C LYS A 201 2.21 22.04 9.43
N VAL A 202 2.91 22.47 8.39
CA VAL A 202 4.13 23.27 8.51
C VAL A 202 4.09 24.48 7.60
N ASP A 203 4.76 25.56 8.04
CA ASP A 203 4.86 26.80 7.28
C ASP A 203 5.43 26.55 5.87
N GLU A 204 5.00 27.36 4.90
CA GLU A 204 5.45 27.26 3.50
C GLU A 204 6.99 27.32 3.36
N ASN A 205 7.69 27.97 4.28
CA ASN A 205 9.15 28.12 4.28
C ASN A 205 9.91 26.89 4.81
N VAL A 206 9.22 25.85 5.29
CA VAL A 206 9.84 24.63 5.84
C VAL A 206 10.16 23.66 4.69
N GLU A 207 11.36 23.78 4.13
CA GLU A 207 11.78 22.93 3.00
C GLU A 207 12.15 21.50 3.39
N SER A 208 12.45 21.27 4.66
CA SER A 208 12.81 19.96 5.21
C SER A 208 12.54 19.93 6.70
N MET A 209 12.44 18.73 7.24
CA MET A 209 12.33 18.50 8.68
C MET A 209 13.10 17.24 9.08
N TRP A 210 13.65 17.21 10.28
CA TRP A 210 14.10 15.95 10.87
C TRP A 210 12.94 15.29 11.62
N ILE A 211 12.91 13.97 11.52
CA ILE A 211 12.01 13.06 12.22
C ILE A 211 12.89 12.14 13.05
N LYS A 212 12.57 12.00 14.33
CA LYS A 212 13.21 11.07 15.25
C LYS A 212 12.20 9.98 15.63
N ALA A 213 12.47 8.73 15.28
CA ALA A 213 11.56 7.63 15.53
C ALA A 213 12.21 6.60 16.45
N ILE A 214 11.85 6.62 17.73
CA ILE A 214 12.53 5.82 18.77
C ILE A 214 11.79 4.49 18.94
N PRO A 215 12.45 3.33 18.78
CA PRO A 215 11.81 2.04 19.02
C PRO A 215 11.68 1.70 20.51
N GLU A 216 10.70 0.86 20.88
CA GLU A 216 10.58 0.32 22.24
C GLU A 216 11.77 -0.57 22.63
N SER A 217 12.35 -1.31 21.69
CA SER A 217 13.59 -2.08 21.88
C SER A 217 14.70 -1.63 20.93
N ASN A 218 15.93 -1.57 21.45
CA ASN A 218 17.12 -1.25 20.63
C ASN A 218 17.51 -2.35 19.64
N SER A 219 16.88 -3.53 19.75
CA SER A 219 16.97 -4.60 18.76
C SER A 219 16.05 -4.38 17.57
N ASP A 220 15.05 -3.51 17.72
CA ASP A 220 14.06 -3.28 16.68
C ASP A 220 14.64 -2.31 15.66
N ARG A 221 14.34 -2.60 14.40
CA ARG A 221 14.80 -1.84 13.26
C ARG A 221 13.80 -0.74 12.97
N VAL A 222 14.28 0.49 12.78
CA VAL A 222 13.45 1.63 12.40
C VAL A 222 13.88 2.18 11.06
N ARG A 223 12.91 2.41 10.18
CA ARG A 223 13.11 3.10 8.90
C ARG A 223 12.23 4.34 8.84
N VAL A 224 12.81 5.45 8.41
CA VAL A 224 12.09 6.69 8.13
C VAL A 224 12.27 7.01 6.66
N ASP A 225 11.17 7.01 5.90
CA ASP A 225 11.16 7.30 4.46
C ASP A 225 12.18 6.46 3.69
N GLY A 226 12.08 5.14 3.77
CA GLY A 226 13.03 4.19 3.15
C GLY A 226 14.33 3.99 3.93
N SER A 227 14.75 4.96 4.74
CA SER A 227 16.11 5.00 5.27
C SER A 227 16.21 4.36 6.65
N LEU A 228 17.12 3.39 6.81
CA LEU A 228 17.46 2.82 8.13
C LEU A 228 18.02 3.92 9.05
N VAL A 229 17.49 3.99 10.26
CA VAL A 229 17.97 4.86 11.34
C VAL A 229 18.26 4.04 12.59
N ASP A 230 19.28 4.39 13.36
CA ASP A 230 19.71 3.61 14.53
C ASP A 230 20.35 4.49 15.64
N SER A 231 20.84 3.83 16.69
CA SER A 231 21.47 4.55 17.81
C SER A 231 22.66 5.46 17.43
N SER A 232 23.33 5.21 16.31
CA SER A 232 24.45 6.03 15.82
C SER A 232 24.01 7.37 15.23
N ASP A 233 22.81 7.44 14.65
CA ASP A 233 22.19 8.69 14.18
C ASP A 233 21.12 9.23 15.15
N ASN A 234 20.98 8.60 16.32
CA ASN A 234 19.96 8.90 17.33
C ASN A 234 18.53 8.68 16.80
N TYR A 235 18.38 7.70 15.93
CA TYR A 235 17.15 7.34 15.23
C TYR A 235 16.56 8.50 14.42
N LYS A 236 17.41 9.33 13.80
CA LYS A 236 17.01 10.56 13.11
C LYS A 236 17.23 10.49 11.61
N LYS A 237 16.21 10.92 10.87
CA LYS A 237 16.30 11.18 9.43
C LYS A 237 15.81 12.59 9.11
N THR A 238 16.56 13.31 8.27
CA THR A 238 16.05 14.53 7.62
C THR A 238 15.38 14.16 6.31
N VAL A 239 14.13 14.60 6.14
CA VAL A 239 13.32 14.44 4.94
C VAL A 239 13.09 15.79 4.29
N SER A 240 13.12 15.83 2.96
CA SER A 240 12.74 17.00 2.18
C SER A 240 11.24 17.04 2.01
N LEU A 241 10.65 18.23 2.04
CA LEU A 241 9.23 18.43 1.79
C LEU A 241 9.07 19.08 0.41
N ASP A 242 8.02 18.68 -0.30
CA ASP A 242 7.43 19.39 -1.42
C ASP A 242 6.30 20.32 -0.94
N LYS A 243 5.87 21.25 -1.80
CA LYS A 243 4.78 22.18 -1.44
C LYS A 243 3.46 21.41 -1.54
N GLY A 244 2.56 21.61 -0.59
CA GLY A 244 1.34 20.81 -0.47
C GLY A 244 1.54 19.57 0.39
N LYS A 245 0.77 18.51 0.12
CA LYS A 245 0.78 17.26 0.90
C LYS A 245 2.05 16.45 0.65
N ASN A 246 2.65 15.94 1.73
CA ASN A 246 3.78 15.02 1.74
C ASN A 246 3.40 13.83 2.62
N GLU A 247 3.58 12.62 2.12
CA GLU A 247 3.39 11.41 2.91
C GLU A 247 4.75 10.86 3.32
N ILE A 248 5.01 10.75 4.62
CA ILE A 248 6.26 10.20 5.15
C ILE A 248 5.94 8.98 6.01
N LYS A 249 6.45 7.83 5.61
CA LYS A 249 6.23 6.57 6.33
C LYS A 249 7.40 6.26 7.26
N ILE A 250 7.08 5.86 8.48
CA ILE A 250 8.01 5.37 9.49
C ILE A 250 7.64 3.93 9.79
N LYS A 251 8.59 3.01 9.66
CA LYS A 251 8.36 1.60 9.93
C LYS A 251 9.24 1.10 11.05
N VAL A 252 8.65 0.36 11.98
CA VAL A 252 9.37 -0.41 13.01
C VAL A 252 9.21 -1.90 12.75
N THR A 253 10.29 -2.68 12.93
CA THR A 253 10.29 -4.13 12.71
C THR A 253 11.12 -4.84 13.77
N ASP A 254 10.57 -5.87 14.41
CA ASP A 254 11.31 -6.66 15.41
C ASP A 254 12.07 -7.83 14.76
N SER A 255 12.78 -8.57 15.61
CA SER A 255 13.51 -9.78 15.22
C SER A 255 12.64 -10.93 14.69
N LYS A 256 11.33 -10.93 14.95
CA LYS A 256 10.36 -11.94 14.50
C LYS A 256 9.64 -11.54 13.22
N ASP A 257 9.99 -10.39 12.64
CA ASP A 257 9.30 -9.70 11.55
C ASP A 257 7.92 -9.16 11.92
N ASN A 258 7.62 -8.97 13.20
CA ASN A 258 6.44 -8.18 13.53
C ASN A 258 6.68 -6.75 13.06
N GLN A 259 5.70 -6.15 12.38
CA GLN A 259 5.84 -4.85 11.73
C GLN A 259 4.74 -3.88 12.13
N ARG A 260 5.09 -2.59 12.20
CA ARG A 260 4.15 -1.48 12.31
C ARG A 260 4.63 -0.31 11.49
N THR A 261 3.69 0.32 10.79
CA THR A 261 3.94 1.51 9.97
C THR A 261 3.14 2.69 10.51
N TYR A 262 3.82 3.82 10.70
CA TYR A 262 3.26 5.12 11.04
C TYR A 262 3.38 6.04 9.83
N THR A 263 2.31 6.72 9.46
CA THR A 263 2.24 7.67 8.34
C THR A 263 2.12 9.08 8.88
N LEU A 264 3.03 9.96 8.44
CA LEU A 264 3.00 11.38 8.70
C LEU A 264 2.56 12.11 7.41
N ASN A 265 1.35 12.65 7.42
CA ASN A 265 0.79 13.46 6.33
C ASN A 265 1.15 14.93 6.55
N VAL A 266 2.33 15.33 6.08
CA VAL A 266 2.86 16.69 6.26
C VAL A 266 2.37 17.61 5.15
N THR A 267 1.48 18.53 5.47
CA THR A 267 1.03 19.57 4.55
C THR A 267 1.89 20.83 4.70
N ARG A 268 2.66 21.16 3.65
CA ARG A 268 3.48 22.37 3.60
C ARG A 268 2.77 23.49 2.85
N GLY A 269 2.46 24.56 3.58
CA GLY A 269 2.02 25.84 3.00
C GLY A 269 0.58 25.85 2.46
N ASP A 270 -0.37 25.23 3.17
CA ASP A 270 -1.78 25.24 2.80
C ASP A 270 -2.64 25.92 3.89
N ASP A 271 -3.46 26.87 3.45
CA ASP A 271 -4.35 27.74 4.26
C ASP A 271 -5.85 27.42 3.97
N SER A 272 -6.15 26.26 3.38
CA SER A 272 -7.54 25.87 3.07
C SER A 272 -8.08 24.84 4.07
N ASP A 273 -9.14 25.23 4.77
CA ASP A 273 -10.01 24.39 5.58
C ASP A 273 -10.55 23.21 4.74
N ASN A 274 -9.91 22.05 4.84
CA ASN A 274 -10.43 20.79 4.32
C ASN A 274 -11.15 20.09 5.49
N GLU A 275 -12.48 20.11 5.48
CA GLU A 275 -13.29 19.27 6.37
C GLU A 275 -13.11 17.80 5.96
N ASP A 276 -12.99 16.91 6.93
CA ASP A 276 -12.65 15.50 6.73
C ASP A 276 -13.86 14.64 6.34
N ASP A 277 -13.61 13.42 5.87
CA ASP A 277 -14.64 12.41 5.52
C ASP A 277 -15.31 11.80 6.76
N ILE A 278 -15.98 12.62 7.56
CA ILE A 278 -16.91 12.21 8.64
C ILE A 278 -18.20 13.00 8.52
N TYR A 279 -19.33 12.36 8.81
CA TYR A 279 -20.66 12.90 8.50
C TYR A 279 -21.66 12.73 9.64
N LEU A 280 -22.72 13.54 9.61
CA LEU A 280 -23.94 13.27 10.38
C LEU A 280 -24.82 12.32 9.56
N ASP A 281 -25.53 11.41 10.21
CA ASP A 281 -26.58 10.59 9.58
C ASP A 281 -27.77 11.48 9.23
N HIS A 282 -28.17 12.38 10.15
CA HIS A 282 -29.20 13.37 9.90
C HIS A 282 -29.13 14.60 10.82
N ILE A 283 -29.76 15.69 10.37
CA ILE A 283 -30.06 16.88 11.17
C ILE A 283 -31.58 17.10 11.20
N THR A 284 -32.15 17.30 12.39
CA THR A 284 -33.59 17.55 12.58
C THR A 284 -33.83 18.85 13.34
N LEU A 285 -34.96 19.50 13.04
CA LEU A 285 -35.45 20.67 13.77
C LEU A 285 -36.85 20.40 14.31
N SER A 286 -37.15 20.90 15.51
CA SER A 286 -38.50 20.83 16.07
C SER A 286 -39.52 21.71 15.34
N GLU A 287 -39.04 22.73 14.63
CA GLU A 287 -39.84 23.67 13.83
C GLU A 287 -39.03 24.04 12.57
N GLY A 288 -39.67 23.99 11.40
CA GLY A 288 -39.02 24.15 10.09
C GLY A 288 -38.49 22.84 9.51
N ASP A 289 -38.23 22.83 8.21
CA ASP A 289 -37.75 21.65 7.47
C ASP A 289 -36.31 21.86 7.00
N ILE A 290 -35.49 20.81 7.11
CA ILE A 290 -34.15 20.71 6.52
C ILE A 290 -34.14 19.48 5.60
N ASP A 291 -33.74 19.68 4.34
CA ASP A 291 -33.43 18.58 3.42
C ASP A 291 -31.94 18.25 3.58
N PHE A 292 -31.63 17.38 4.54
CA PHE A 292 -30.26 17.09 4.93
C PHE A 292 -29.55 16.26 3.87
N SER A 293 -28.33 16.69 3.52
CA SER A 293 -27.41 15.98 2.64
C SER A 293 -26.02 15.99 3.26
N LYS A 294 -25.41 14.82 3.42
CA LYS A 294 -24.06 14.69 3.99
C LYS A 294 -22.99 15.50 3.24
N ASP A 295 -23.22 15.79 1.96
CA ASP A 295 -22.29 16.55 1.12
C ASP A 295 -22.42 18.07 1.33
N ASP A 296 -23.50 18.53 1.96
CA ASP A 296 -23.79 19.95 2.21
C ASP A 296 -23.38 20.37 3.64
N ASN A 297 -22.56 21.42 3.73
CA ASN A 297 -22.06 21.94 5.01
C ASN A 297 -22.82 23.19 5.49
N SER A 298 -23.86 23.65 4.79
CA SER A 298 -24.64 24.81 5.19
C SER A 298 -26.11 24.71 4.80
N TYR A 299 -26.98 25.11 5.73
CA TYR A 299 -28.42 25.09 5.59
C TYR A 299 -29.02 26.43 5.97
N ASN A 300 -30.07 26.84 5.26
CA ASN A 300 -30.85 28.04 5.59
C ASN A 300 -32.27 27.63 5.93
N VAL A 301 -32.79 28.10 7.06
CA VAL A 301 -34.14 27.79 7.55
C VAL A 301 -34.83 29.08 7.95
N ASP A 302 -36.01 29.32 7.39
CA ASP A 302 -36.84 30.49 7.72
C ASP A 302 -37.97 30.06 8.66
N LEU A 303 -38.09 30.74 9.80
CA LEU A 303 -39.07 30.46 10.83
C LEU A 303 -39.99 31.65 11.10
N ASP A 304 -41.22 31.36 11.53
CA ASP A 304 -42.17 32.37 11.98
C ASP A 304 -41.61 33.19 13.16
N GLU A 305 -41.96 34.48 13.22
CA GLU A 305 -41.47 35.38 14.26
C GLU A 305 -41.81 34.89 15.69
N SER A 306 -42.90 34.13 15.85
CA SER A 306 -43.34 33.56 17.13
C SER A 306 -42.44 32.45 17.68
N VAL A 307 -41.64 31.78 16.83
CA VAL A 307 -40.74 30.68 17.23
C VAL A 307 -39.47 31.24 17.87
N SER A 308 -39.48 31.40 19.20
CA SER A 308 -38.35 31.95 19.95
C SER A 308 -37.33 30.92 20.44
N LYS A 309 -37.63 29.63 20.30
CA LYS A 309 -36.77 28.50 20.67
C LYS A 309 -37.07 27.30 19.77
N ILE A 310 -36.04 26.52 19.49
CA ILE A 310 -36.14 25.26 18.73
C ILE A 310 -35.30 24.17 19.40
N THR A 311 -35.60 22.92 19.12
CA THR A 311 -34.70 21.79 19.39
C THR A 311 -34.03 21.39 18.09
N ILE A 312 -32.73 21.15 18.13
CA ILE A 312 -31.90 20.69 17.02
C ILE A 312 -31.40 19.30 17.39
N GLY A 313 -31.68 18.29 16.57
CA GLY A 313 -31.06 16.96 16.65
C GLY A 313 -29.96 16.84 15.60
N ALA A 314 -28.85 16.19 15.97
CA ALA A 314 -27.70 15.96 15.09
C ALA A 314 -27.09 14.59 15.37
N GLU A 315 -27.65 13.55 14.76
CA GLU A 315 -27.17 12.17 14.96
C GLU A 315 -25.96 11.91 14.05
N PRO A 316 -24.82 11.46 14.59
CA PRO A 316 -23.65 11.10 13.79
C PRO A 316 -23.86 9.80 13.01
N GLU A 317 -23.14 9.62 11.88
CA GLU A 317 -23.15 8.36 11.13
C GLU A 317 -22.55 7.19 11.93
N ASP A 318 -21.64 7.50 12.86
CA ASP A 318 -21.06 6.54 13.80
C ASP A 318 -21.26 7.02 15.25
N SER A 319 -21.72 6.10 16.11
CA SER A 319 -21.95 6.37 17.53
C SER A 319 -20.67 6.71 18.30
N ASP A 320 -19.50 6.37 17.75
CA ASP A 320 -18.19 6.69 18.34
C ASP A 320 -17.76 8.16 18.08
N TYR A 321 -18.44 8.89 17.19
CA TYR A 321 -18.16 10.31 16.94
C TYR A 321 -18.73 11.21 18.03
N SER A 322 -17.99 12.25 18.39
CA SER A 322 -18.47 13.28 19.30
C SER A 322 -19.20 14.38 18.51
N VAL A 323 -20.30 14.89 19.05
CA VAL A 323 -21.12 15.93 18.41
C VAL A 323 -21.31 17.10 19.36
N THR A 324 -21.11 18.31 18.85
CA THR A 324 -21.42 19.56 19.56
C THR A 324 -22.39 20.41 18.77
N ILE A 325 -23.41 20.95 19.43
CA ILE A 325 -24.35 21.92 18.86
C ILE A 325 -24.13 23.25 19.55
N ASP A 326 -23.71 24.26 18.80
CA ASP A 326 -23.36 25.61 19.29
C ASP A 326 -22.38 25.56 20.49
N GLY A 327 -21.39 24.68 20.39
CA GLY A 327 -20.33 24.48 21.38
C GLY A 327 -20.68 23.61 22.59
N ASP A 328 -21.94 23.21 22.77
CA ASP A 328 -22.33 22.27 23.83
C ASP A 328 -22.39 20.85 23.27
N GLU A 329 -21.82 19.90 24.02
CA GLU A 329 -21.77 18.48 23.66
C GLU A 329 -23.13 17.80 23.81
N VAL A 330 -23.51 16.98 22.83
CA VAL A 330 -24.73 16.16 22.82
C VAL A 330 -24.36 14.69 22.63
N ARG A 331 -25.18 13.78 23.18
CA ARG A 331 -24.91 12.33 23.17
C ARG A 331 -26.19 11.54 22.97
N SER A 332 -26.06 10.24 22.73
CA SER A 332 -27.18 9.30 22.60
C SER A 332 -28.12 9.25 23.83
N SER A 333 -27.66 9.61 25.03
CA SER A 333 -28.53 9.69 26.22
C SER A 333 -29.56 10.81 26.14
N ASP A 334 -29.30 11.79 25.26
CA ASP A 334 -30.07 13.01 25.08
C ASP A 334 -30.64 13.05 23.65
N ASP A 335 -30.68 11.88 22.98
CA ASP A 335 -31.09 11.71 21.58
C ASP A 335 -30.31 12.61 20.59
N TYR A 336 -29.07 12.99 20.96
CA TYR A 336 -28.25 13.98 20.25
C TYR A 336 -28.95 15.34 20.04
N GLU A 337 -29.87 15.71 20.95
CA GLU A 337 -30.66 16.93 20.84
C GLU A 337 -30.17 18.08 21.72
N LYS A 338 -30.26 19.32 21.21
CA LYS A 338 -30.06 20.54 21.99
C LYS A 338 -31.17 21.55 21.74
N LYS A 339 -31.69 22.13 22.82
CA LYS A 339 -32.62 23.27 22.76
C LYS A 339 -31.86 24.60 22.65
N VAL A 340 -32.09 25.33 21.56
CA VAL A 340 -31.44 26.62 21.26
C VAL A 340 -32.46 27.75 21.30
N SER A 341 -32.07 28.90 21.86
CA SER A 341 -32.89 30.12 21.85
C SER A 341 -32.53 30.97 20.64
N LEU A 342 -33.54 31.54 19.97
CA LEU A 342 -33.36 32.30 18.73
C LEU A 342 -33.65 33.78 18.96
N ASP A 343 -32.72 34.64 18.58
CA ASP A 343 -32.95 36.07 18.45
C ASP A 343 -33.77 36.38 17.19
N LYS A 344 -34.46 37.53 17.17
CA LYS A 344 -35.17 37.98 15.97
C LYS A 344 -34.15 38.30 14.87
N GLY A 345 -34.38 37.81 13.65
CA GLY A 345 -33.46 37.94 12.52
C GLY A 345 -32.56 36.71 12.35
N LYS A 346 -31.34 36.92 11.84
CA LYS A 346 -30.40 35.85 11.47
C LYS A 346 -29.70 35.28 12.71
N ASN A 347 -29.84 33.98 12.93
CA ASN A 347 -29.11 33.19 13.93
C ASN A 347 -28.18 32.23 13.17
N VAL A 348 -26.93 32.08 13.62
CA VAL A 348 -25.97 31.14 13.02
C VAL A 348 -25.56 30.15 14.08
N ILE A 349 -25.84 28.88 13.84
CA ILE A 349 -25.61 27.77 14.77
C ILE A 349 -24.64 26.81 14.08
N LYS A 350 -23.56 26.44 14.77
CA LYS A 350 -22.59 25.46 14.28
C LYS A 350 -22.84 24.10 14.91
N VAL A 351 -22.83 23.06 14.09
CA VAL A 351 -22.84 21.67 14.53
C VAL A 351 -21.52 21.06 14.12
N ASN A 352 -20.68 20.65 15.08
CA ASN A 352 -19.42 19.99 14.78
C ASN A 352 -19.54 18.50 15.09
N VAL A 353 -19.07 17.66 14.17
CA VAL A 353 -18.83 16.22 14.39
C VAL A 353 -17.32 15.98 14.34
N GLU A 354 -16.81 15.23 15.30
CA GLU A 354 -15.38 14.96 15.44
C GLU A 354 -15.14 13.46 15.71
N ASP A 355 -14.18 12.89 14.99
CA ASP A 355 -13.62 11.57 15.26
C ASP A 355 -12.25 11.77 15.91
N GLU A 356 -12.22 11.65 17.24
CA GLU A 356 -11.02 11.88 18.04
C GLU A 356 -9.89 10.88 17.76
N LEU A 357 -10.22 9.69 17.23
CA LEU A 357 -9.23 8.64 16.94
C LEU A 357 -8.53 8.90 15.61
N ASN A 358 -9.28 9.36 14.62
CA ASN A 358 -8.78 9.61 13.26
C ASN A 358 -8.46 11.08 12.98
N ASP A 359 -8.59 11.97 13.98
CA ASP A 359 -8.36 13.43 13.87
C ASP A 359 -9.13 14.08 12.73
N LYS A 360 -10.35 13.56 12.51
CA LYS A 360 -11.25 14.05 11.48
C LYS A 360 -12.25 15.02 12.09
N LYS A 361 -12.52 16.12 11.40
CA LYS A 361 -13.54 17.09 11.79
C LYS A 361 -14.44 17.48 10.63
N ARG A 362 -15.74 17.59 10.92
CA ARG A 362 -16.71 18.26 10.03
C ARG A 362 -17.56 19.29 10.75
N THR A 363 -17.74 20.46 10.14
CA THR A 363 -18.63 21.52 10.62
C THR A 363 -19.82 21.75 9.68
N TYR A 364 -21.04 21.65 10.21
CA TYR A 364 -22.28 22.06 9.55
C TYR A 364 -22.76 23.40 10.09
N THR A 365 -23.13 24.32 9.20
CA THR A 365 -23.59 25.68 9.56
C THR A 365 -25.07 25.87 9.27
N LEU A 366 -25.88 25.97 10.32
CA LEU A 366 -27.30 26.27 10.24
C LEU A 366 -27.52 27.78 10.38
N THR A 367 -28.04 28.40 9.32
CA THR A 367 -28.50 29.79 9.33
C THR A 367 -30.01 29.83 9.49
N ILE A 368 -30.49 30.25 10.66
CA ILE A 368 -31.91 30.28 10.99
C ILE A 368 -32.39 31.73 11.03
N ASN A 369 -33.23 32.13 10.07
CA ASN A 369 -33.82 33.46 10.04
C ASN A 369 -35.18 33.43 10.73
N ARG A 370 -35.25 34.02 11.92
CA ARG A 370 -36.49 34.17 12.67
C ARG A 370 -37.19 35.47 12.28
N GLY A 371 -38.29 35.35 11.53
CA GLY A 371 -39.10 36.46 11.03
C GLY A 371 -38.52 37.14 9.79
N LYS A 372 -38.89 36.63 8.60
CA LYS A 372 -38.87 37.36 7.32
C LYS A 372 -39.94 36.84 6.35
N GLU A 373 -40.54 37.76 5.59
CA GLU A 373 -41.79 37.65 4.82
C GLU A 373 -41.83 36.55 3.73
N ALA A 374 -43.02 35.95 3.60
CA ALA A 374 -43.41 35.01 2.55
C ALA A 374 -43.57 35.68 1.18
N ASP A 375 -43.10 35.02 0.12
CA ASP A 375 -43.65 35.18 -1.23
C ASP A 375 -44.68 34.05 -1.44
N ASP A 376 -45.92 34.44 -1.69
CA ASP A 376 -47.10 33.60 -1.80
C ASP A 376 -47.05 32.72 -3.06
N SER A 377 -47.03 31.40 -2.90
CA SER A 377 -47.86 30.52 -3.74
C SER A 377 -48.05 29.14 -3.10
N LYS A 378 -49.23 28.90 -2.54
CA LYS A 378 -49.78 27.55 -2.35
C LYS A 378 -51.07 27.49 -3.14
N ASP A 379 -51.07 26.70 -4.20
CA ASP A 379 -52.31 26.17 -4.77
C ASP A 379 -52.34 24.66 -4.56
N ASN A 380 -53.37 24.25 -3.81
CA ASN A 380 -53.74 22.86 -3.59
C ASN A 380 -54.53 22.38 -4.81
N ASN A 381 -54.22 21.22 -5.41
CA ASN A 381 -55.30 20.26 -5.67
C ASN A 381 -54.88 18.81 -5.91
N THR A 382 -55.83 17.98 -5.52
CA THR A 382 -55.99 16.53 -5.53
C THR A 382 -55.98 15.84 -6.92
N GLY A 383 -55.45 14.61 -6.91
CA GLY A 383 -55.57 13.50 -7.85
C GLY A 383 -56.25 13.69 -9.22
N ASP A 384 -55.43 13.73 -10.26
CA ASP A 384 -55.75 13.20 -11.59
C ASP A 384 -54.47 12.60 -12.20
N THR A 385 -54.53 11.38 -12.74
CA THR A 385 -53.40 10.64 -13.34
C THR A 385 -53.04 11.14 -14.75
N SER A 386 -53.19 12.44 -14.99
CA SER A 386 -52.95 13.13 -16.28
C SER A 386 -51.62 13.90 -16.35
N ASP A 387 -50.98 14.20 -15.20
CA ASP A 387 -50.00 15.30 -15.15
C ASP A 387 -48.54 14.89 -14.94
N LYS A 388 -48.23 13.59 -14.99
CA LYS A 388 -46.84 13.09 -14.92
C LYS A 388 -46.20 13.14 -16.30
N LYS A 389 -45.87 14.34 -16.78
CA LYS A 389 -45.15 14.56 -18.05
C LYS A 389 -43.75 15.08 -17.78
N SER A 390 -42.79 14.61 -18.58
CA SER A 390 -41.39 15.03 -18.59
C SER A 390 -40.71 15.04 -17.20
N GLN A 391 -40.96 14.03 -16.38
CA GLN A 391 -40.46 13.99 -15.01
C GLN A 391 -40.17 12.59 -14.50
N TRP A 392 -39.27 12.51 -13.53
CA TRP A 392 -39.02 11.32 -12.73
C TRP A 392 -40.16 11.10 -11.73
N VAL A 393 -40.55 9.84 -11.56
CA VAL A 393 -41.59 9.41 -10.63
C VAL A 393 -41.09 8.19 -9.89
N GLN A 394 -41.00 8.28 -8.56
CA GLN A 394 -40.69 7.14 -7.72
C GLN A 394 -41.92 6.22 -7.62
N THR A 395 -41.70 4.93 -7.77
CA THR A 395 -42.71 3.87 -7.59
C THR A 395 -42.18 2.82 -6.62
N ASP A 396 -43.05 1.93 -6.15
CA ASP A 396 -42.66 0.83 -5.25
C ASP A 396 -41.57 -0.07 -5.86
N ASP A 397 -41.54 -0.19 -7.19
CA ASP A 397 -40.54 -0.99 -7.93
C ASP A 397 -39.26 -0.21 -8.27
N GLY A 398 -39.22 1.10 -7.99
CA GLY A 398 -38.09 1.99 -8.31
C GLY A 398 -38.48 3.22 -9.15
N TRP A 399 -37.47 3.96 -9.61
CA TRP A 399 -37.65 5.21 -10.37
C TRP A 399 -38.00 4.96 -11.84
N LYS A 400 -39.02 5.66 -12.34
CA LYS A 400 -39.43 5.66 -13.76
C LYS A 400 -39.45 7.07 -14.31
N TYR A 401 -39.20 7.23 -15.61
CA TYR A 401 -39.33 8.53 -16.28
C TYR A 401 -40.51 8.53 -17.26
N TYR A 402 -41.34 9.57 -17.18
CA TYR A 402 -42.48 9.78 -18.06
C TYR A 402 -42.14 10.85 -19.10
N ASP A 403 -42.37 10.56 -20.38
CA ASP A 403 -42.10 11.48 -21.49
C ASP A 403 -43.12 12.65 -21.55
N GLU A 404 -42.97 13.51 -22.55
CA GLU A 404 -43.85 14.68 -22.79
C GLU A 404 -45.33 14.29 -23.01
N ASN A 405 -45.59 13.04 -23.38
CA ASN A 405 -46.93 12.50 -23.57
C ASN A 405 -47.45 11.74 -22.35
N GLY A 406 -46.67 11.66 -21.27
CA GLY A 406 -47.00 10.92 -20.06
C GLY A 406 -46.83 9.41 -20.22
N LYS A 407 -45.99 8.95 -21.16
CA LYS A 407 -45.66 7.54 -21.36
C LYS A 407 -44.32 7.21 -20.71
N VAL A 408 -44.24 6.07 -20.04
CA VAL A 408 -42.99 5.58 -19.43
C VAL A 408 -41.96 5.24 -20.51
N LEU A 409 -40.75 5.81 -20.38
CA LEU A 409 -39.59 5.44 -21.20
C LEU A 409 -39.07 4.05 -20.80
N LYS A 410 -38.68 3.26 -21.79
CA LYS A 410 -38.26 1.85 -21.62
C LYS A 410 -37.19 1.50 -22.63
N SER A 411 -36.21 0.71 -22.20
CA SER A 411 -35.08 0.23 -23.02
C SER A 411 -34.41 1.36 -23.79
N SER A 412 -34.13 2.46 -23.09
CA SER A 412 -33.67 3.69 -23.73
C SER A 412 -32.82 4.54 -22.81
N TRP A 413 -31.80 5.15 -23.39
CA TRP A 413 -31.06 6.24 -22.78
C TRP A 413 -31.91 7.52 -22.71
N LEU A 414 -31.85 8.19 -21.58
CA LEU A 414 -32.45 9.49 -21.30
C LEU A 414 -31.35 10.47 -20.92
N TYR A 415 -31.33 11.64 -21.54
CA TYR A 415 -30.54 12.76 -21.03
C TYR A 415 -31.39 13.57 -20.06
N ASP A 416 -31.07 13.47 -18.78
CA ASP A 416 -31.67 14.29 -17.73
C ASP A 416 -31.13 15.71 -17.85
N LYS A 417 -31.98 16.65 -18.25
CA LYS A 417 -31.57 18.04 -18.51
C LYS A 417 -31.28 18.81 -17.22
N ASP A 418 -31.91 18.44 -16.12
CA ASP A 418 -31.79 19.13 -14.84
C ASP A 418 -30.47 18.76 -14.19
N GLN A 419 -30.14 17.47 -14.21
CA GLN A 419 -28.90 16.93 -13.66
C GLN A 419 -27.74 16.94 -14.67
N LYS A 420 -28.02 17.16 -15.97
CA LYS A 420 -27.07 17.16 -17.09
C LYS A 420 -26.29 15.84 -17.22
N VAL A 421 -26.97 14.72 -17.00
CA VAL A 421 -26.39 13.37 -17.06
C VAL A 421 -27.21 12.47 -17.97
N TYR A 422 -26.61 11.37 -18.42
CA TYR A 422 -27.34 10.30 -19.09
C TYR A 422 -27.76 9.23 -18.08
N CYS A 423 -28.98 8.73 -18.20
CA CYS A 423 -29.53 7.62 -17.43
C CYS A 423 -30.07 6.56 -18.38
N TYR A 424 -30.16 5.31 -17.92
CA TYR A 424 -30.76 4.23 -18.71
C TYR A 424 -32.02 3.68 -18.02
N LEU A 425 -33.07 3.47 -18.81
CA LEU A 425 -34.33 2.86 -18.37
C LEU A 425 -34.40 1.45 -18.95
N ASP A 426 -34.60 0.45 -18.10
CA ASP A 426 -34.64 -0.96 -18.52
C ASP A 426 -35.92 -1.33 -19.29
N LYS A 427 -36.12 -2.63 -19.57
CA LYS A 427 -37.30 -3.15 -20.28
C LYS A 427 -38.63 -2.90 -19.57
N ASP A 428 -38.59 -2.76 -18.24
CA ASP A 428 -39.75 -2.50 -17.40
C ASP A 428 -39.95 -0.99 -17.15
N GLY A 429 -38.95 -0.18 -17.55
CA GLY A 429 -38.91 1.28 -17.44
C GLY A 429 -38.29 1.76 -16.13
N LEU A 430 -37.59 0.87 -15.42
CA LEU A 430 -36.91 1.19 -14.17
C LEU A 430 -35.52 1.77 -14.46
N ARG A 431 -35.14 2.78 -13.68
CA ARG A 431 -33.80 3.38 -13.73
C ARG A 431 -32.75 2.36 -13.35
N VAL A 432 -31.78 2.14 -14.23
CA VAL A 432 -30.66 1.24 -13.99
C VAL A 432 -29.59 1.93 -13.15
N THR A 433 -28.93 1.16 -12.29
CA THR A 433 -27.71 1.51 -11.55
C THR A 433 -26.69 0.39 -11.71
N GLY A 434 -25.41 0.67 -11.46
CA GLY A 434 -24.32 -0.28 -11.63
C GLY A 434 -24.02 -0.63 -13.10
N TRP A 435 -23.40 -1.79 -13.32
CA TRP A 435 -23.00 -2.24 -14.65
C TRP A 435 -24.19 -2.57 -15.54
N HIS A 436 -24.23 -1.94 -16.71
CA HIS A 436 -25.28 -2.11 -17.70
C HIS A 436 -24.69 -2.45 -19.07
N LYS A 437 -25.22 -3.47 -19.73
CA LYS A 437 -24.84 -3.83 -21.10
C LYS A 437 -25.92 -3.39 -22.08
N ASP A 438 -25.56 -2.50 -22.99
CA ASP A 438 -26.40 -2.03 -24.10
C ASP A 438 -25.64 -2.12 -25.42
N ASN A 439 -26.30 -2.64 -26.46
CA ASN A 439 -25.74 -2.80 -27.80
C ASN A 439 -24.28 -3.33 -27.83
N GLU A 440 -24.04 -4.44 -27.14
CA GLU A 440 -22.73 -5.09 -26.96
C GLU A 440 -21.65 -4.31 -26.18
N LYS A 441 -21.93 -3.08 -25.76
CA LYS A 441 -21.06 -2.25 -24.93
C LYS A 441 -21.48 -2.29 -23.46
N TRP A 442 -20.52 -2.13 -22.56
CA TRP A 442 -20.76 -2.00 -21.13
C TRP A 442 -20.69 -0.53 -20.70
N TYR A 443 -21.53 -0.17 -19.76
CA TYR A 443 -21.64 1.16 -19.15
C TYR A 443 -21.71 0.97 -17.64
N LEU A 444 -21.30 1.98 -16.88
CA LEU A 444 -21.42 1.98 -15.43
C LEU A 444 -22.27 3.18 -15.00
N LEU A 445 -23.31 2.93 -14.22
CA LEU A 445 -24.21 3.96 -13.70
C LEU A 445 -24.03 4.05 -12.18
N ASP A 446 -23.98 5.25 -11.63
CA ASP A 446 -23.87 5.44 -10.17
C ASP A 446 -25.17 5.04 -9.43
N SER A 447 -25.19 5.23 -8.11
CA SER A 447 -26.36 4.92 -7.27
C SER A 447 -27.59 5.77 -7.59
N LYS A 448 -27.41 6.94 -8.21
CA LYS A 448 -28.47 7.83 -8.70
C LYS A 448 -28.81 7.58 -10.17
N GLY A 449 -28.17 6.61 -10.81
CA GLY A 449 -28.40 6.21 -12.20
C GLY A 449 -27.73 7.11 -13.23
N ALA A 450 -26.80 7.98 -12.83
CA ALA A 450 -26.02 8.79 -13.74
C ALA A 450 -24.90 7.94 -14.38
N MET A 451 -24.77 8.01 -15.70
CA MET A 451 -23.73 7.34 -16.47
C MET A 451 -22.35 7.92 -16.14
N LEU A 452 -21.45 7.06 -15.68
CA LEU A 452 -20.08 7.41 -15.35
C LEU A 452 -19.19 7.43 -16.59
N THR A 453 -18.12 8.23 -16.50
CA THR A 453 -17.04 8.34 -17.50
C THR A 453 -15.68 8.37 -16.79
N GLY A 454 -14.58 8.20 -17.51
CA GLY A 454 -13.23 8.20 -16.95
C GLY A 454 -12.89 6.94 -16.15
N TRP A 455 -11.85 7.01 -15.33
CA TRP A 455 -11.40 5.90 -14.49
C TRP A 455 -12.36 5.66 -13.33
N GLN A 456 -12.77 4.41 -13.14
CA GLN A 456 -13.70 3.98 -12.10
C GLN A 456 -13.17 2.74 -11.40
N LYS A 457 -13.23 2.72 -10.06
CA LYS A 457 -12.83 1.55 -9.25
C LYS A 457 -14.09 0.80 -8.79
N ASP A 458 -14.19 -0.47 -9.13
CA ASP A 458 -15.28 -1.36 -8.72
C ASP A 458 -14.72 -2.73 -8.33
N ASN A 459 -15.11 -3.26 -7.17
CA ASN A 459 -14.63 -4.55 -6.64
C ASN A 459 -13.09 -4.70 -6.72
N GLU A 460 -12.36 -3.71 -6.20
CA GLU A 460 -10.89 -3.62 -6.19
C GLU A 460 -10.19 -3.59 -7.57
N LYS A 461 -10.96 -3.51 -8.66
CA LYS A 461 -10.43 -3.41 -10.03
C LYS A 461 -10.72 -2.03 -10.61
N TRP A 462 -9.79 -1.55 -11.42
CA TRP A 462 -9.96 -0.31 -12.19
C TRP A 462 -10.52 -0.60 -13.57
N TYR A 463 -11.44 0.24 -14.02
CA TYR A 463 -12.07 0.24 -15.33
C TYR A 463 -11.98 1.64 -15.92
N LEU A 464 -11.96 1.74 -17.24
CA LEU A 464 -11.97 3.04 -17.93
C LEU A 464 -13.21 3.15 -18.81
N LEU A 465 -14.02 4.16 -18.53
CA LEU A 465 -15.22 4.48 -19.28
C LEU A 465 -14.90 5.64 -20.23
N GLY A 466 -15.21 5.49 -21.51
CA GLY A 466 -15.02 6.53 -22.51
C GLY A 466 -15.86 7.78 -22.21
N SER A 467 -15.62 8.85 -22.99
CA SER A 467 -16.47 10.06 -22.91
C SER A 467 -17.92 9.82 -23.33
N ASP A 468 -18.18 8.75 -24.09
CA ASP A 468 -19.52 8.24 -24.42
C ASP A 468 -20.07 7.27 -23.36
N GLY A 469 -19.36 7.08 -22.24
CA GLY A 469 -19.68 6.15 -21.15
C GLY A 469 -19.39 4.69 -21.43
N ALA A 470 -18.97 4.33 -22.65
CA ALA A 470 -18.69 2.95 -22.99
C ALA A 470 -17.36 2.50 -22.36
N MET A 471 -17.38 1.35 -21.70
CA MET A 471 -16.20 0.72 -21.12
C MET A 471 -15.17 0.38 -22.21
N LEU A 472 -13.94 0.81 -22.00
CA LEU A 472 -12.81 0.56 -22.89
C LEU A 472 -12.18 -0.80 -22.60
N THR A 473 -11.62 -1.40 -23.66
CA THR A 473 -10.81 -2.63 -23.62
C THR A 473 -9.60 -2.46 -24.54
N GLY A 474 -8.50 -3.14 -24.24
CA GLY A 474 -7.26 -3.08 -25.02
C GLY A 474 -6.37 -1.89 -24.64
N TRP A 475 -5.51 -1.49 -25.58
CA TRP A 475 -4.55 -0.41 -25.39
C TRP A 475 -5.23 0.95 -25.28
N HIS A 476 -4.85 1.72 -24.26
CA HIS A 476 -5.28 3.10 -24.06
C HIS A 476 -4.08 4.01 -23.80
N LYS A 477 -4.15 5.25 -24.30
CA LYS A 477 -3.08 6.24 -24.19
C LYS A 477 -3.62 7.53 -23.61
N GLU A 478 -2.98 8.01 -22.56
CA GLU A 478 -3.26 9.31 -21.95
C GLU A 478 -2.03 10.20 -22.07
N THR A 479 -2.23 11.42 -22.55
CA THR A 479 -1.17 12.43 -22.61
C THR A 479 -1.35 13.38 -21.43
N VAL A 480 -0.40 13.37 -20.52
CA VAL A 480 -0.37 14.23 -19.34
C VAL A 480 0.75 15.27 -19.47
N ASP A 481 0.54 16.44 -18.87
CA ASP A 481 1.60 17.43 -18.73
C ASP A 481 2.61 16.93 -17.66
N ASP A 482 3.89 16.88 -18.01
CA ASP A 482 4.97 16.41 -17.14
C ASP A 482 5.15 17.35 -15.95
N GLN A 483 4.55 17.00 -14.82
CA GLN A 483 4.73 17.70 -13.53
C GLN A 483 6.03 17.28 -12.83
N LYS A 484 6.92 16.50 -13.47
CA LYS A 484 8.17 16.05 -12.85
C LYS A 484 9.22 17.16 -12.94
N LYS A 485 9.37 17.92 -11.85
CA LYS A 485 10.56 18.73 -11.56
C LYS A 485 11.80 17.85 -11.79
N ASN A 486 12.60 18.23 -12.76
CA ASN A 486 13.87 17.61 -13.10
C ASN A 486 14.81 17.67 -11.88
N THR A 487 15.18 16.51 -11.31
CA THR A 487 16.07 16.41 -10.15
C THR A 487 17.56 16.58 -10.48
N ASP A 488 17.92 16.89 -11.72
CA ASP A 488 19.30 17.25 -12.06
C ASP A 488 19.39 18.73 -12.46
N ALA A 489 20.03 19.50 -11.58
CA ALA A 489 20.15 20.95 -11.66
C ALA A 489 20.98 21.44 -12.86
N SER A 490 20.68 22.70 -13.23
CA SER A 490 21.47 23.64 -14.04
C SER A 490 21.15 23.71 -15.53
N THR A 491 20.22 24.59 -15.90
CA THR A 491 20.56 25.85 -16.58
C THR A 491 19.32 26.75 -16.68
N ASN A 492 19.50 28.03 -16.35
CA ASN A 492 18.53 29.10 -16.62
C ASN A 492 18.22 29.16 -18.13
N SER A 493 16.97 28.90 -18.51
CA SER A 493 16.33 29.54 -19.65
C SER A 493 14.82 29.57 -19.39
N GLY A 494 14.23 30.77 -19.39
CA GLY A 494 12.81 30.99 -19.15
C GLY A 494 11.97 30.62 -20.38
N ASP A 495 11.83 29.33 -20.64
CA ASP A 495 10.84 28.77 -21.57
C ASP A 495 10.04 27.71 -20.81
N ASN A 496 8.79 28.03 -20.45
CA ASN A 496 7.86 27.08 -19.85
C ASN A 496 7.31 26.16 -20.96
N ASP A 497 8.18 25.36 -21.57
CA ASP A 497 7.77 24.30 -22.48
C ASP A 497 7.40 23.08 -21.64
N THR A 498 6.14 23.00 -21.22
CA THR A 498 5.61 21.88 -20.44
C THR A 498 5.71 20.62 -21.30
N LYS A 499 6.69 19.77 -20.99
CA LYS A 499 6.91 18.52 -21.70
C LYS A 499 5.67 17.65 -21.53
N LYS A 500 5.11 17.12 -22.62
CA LYS A 500 3.99 16.17 -22.55
C LYS A 500 4.53 14.76 -22.46
N VAL A 501 3.96 13.95 -21.57
CA VAL A 501 4.30 12.53 -21.39
C VAL A 501 3.09 11.69 -21.74
N ASP A 502 3.31 10.65 -22.56
CA ASP A 502 2.29 9.66 -22.89
C ASP A 502 2.39 8.49 -21.91
N ASN A 503 1.35 8.31 -21.11
CA ASN A 503 1.13 7.12 -20.30
C ASN A 503 0.27 6.12 -21.09
N TRP A 504 0.70 4.86 -21.09
CA TRP A 504 -0.01 3.78 -21.77
C TRP A 504 -0.57 2.80 -20.75
N TYR A 505 -1.80 2.36 -20.98
CA TYR A 505 -2.53 1.42 -20.17
C TYR A 505 -3.05 0.28 -21.05
N TYR A 506 -3.37 -0.86 -20.43
CA TYR A 506 -4.05 -1.95 -21.11
C TYR A 506 -5.24 -2.42 -20.28
N LEU A 507 -6.41 -2.47 -20.91
CA LEU A 507 -7.65 -2.94 -20.30
C LEU A 507 -7.92 -4.35 -20.81
N ASN A 508 -8.11 -5.31 -19.91
CA ASN A 508 -8.44 -6.68 -20.26
C ASN A 508 -9.79 -6.76 -20.98
N GLN A 509 -10.13 -7.94 -21.52
CA GLN A 509 -11.42 -8.16 -22.19
C GLN A 509 -12.64 -8.02 -21.27
N ASP A 510 -12.43 -8.20 -19.95
CA ASP A 510 -13.45 -7.93 -18.93
C ASP A 510 -13.46 -6.45 -18.49
N GLY A 511 -12.66 -5.59 -19.12
CA GLY A 511 -12.51 -4.16 -18.81
C GLY A 511 -11.55 -3.83 -17.68
N SER A 512 -11.09 -4.83 -16.93
CA SER A 512 -10.19 -4.58 -15.81
C SER A 512 -8.82 -4.10 -16.28
N MET A 513 -8.26 -3.09 -15.62
CA MET A 513 -6.93 -2.57 -15.89
C MET A 513 -5.86 -3.63 -15.62
N ARG A 514 -4.90 -3.77 -16.55
CA ARG A 514 -3.79 -4.71 -16.43
C ARG A 514 -2.70 -4.13 -15.53
N THR A 515 -2.21 -4.98 -14.63
CA THR A 515 -0.93 -4.81 -13.93
C THR A 515 -0.07 -6.05 -14.18
N GLY A 516 1.24 -5.92 -14.00
CA GLY A 516 2.24 -6.96 -14.26
C GLY A 516 2.45 -7.28 -15.74
N TRP A 517 2.96 -8.48 -16.02
CA TRP A 517 3.30 -8.92 -17.37
C TRP A 517 2.09 -9.14 -18.27
N LEU A 518 2.17 -8.67 -19.51
CA LEU A 518 1.21 -8.93 -20.58
C LEU A 518 1.95 -9.44 -21.82
N SER A 519 1.48 -10.55 -22.38
CA SER A 519 1.88 -10.95 -23.73
C SER A 519 0.81 -10.51 -24.72
N ASP A 520 1.18 -9.61 -25.63
CA ASP A 520 0.31 -9.16 -26.70
C ASP A 520 1.05 -9.25 -28.04
N SER A 521 0.42 -9.88 -29.03
CA SER A 521 0.96 -10.05 -30.39
C SER A 521 2.41 -10.58 -30.44
N GLY A 522 2.78 -11.47 -29.51
CA GLY A 522 4.12 -12.09 -29.44
C GLY A 522 5.20 -11.22 -28.80
N LYS A 523 4.85 -10.03 -28.29
CA LYS A 523 5.72 -9.18 -27.47
C LYS A 523 5.28 -9.29 -26.00
N TRP A 524 6.21 -9.01 -25.10
CA TRP A 524 5.95 -8.91 -23.67
C TRP A 524 6.07 -7.46 -23.22
N TYR A 525 5.13 -7.03 -22.38
CA TYR A 525 5.05 -5.71 -21.78
C TYR A 525 4.87 -5.89 -20.28
N PHE A 526 5.25 -4.89 -19.49
CA PHE A 526 4.99 -4.86 -18.06
C PHE A 526 4.22 -3.61 -17.68
N PHE A 527 3.18 -3.76 -16.87
CA PHE A 527 2.38 -2.66 -16.35
C PHE A 527 2.61 -2.53 -14.84
N ASN A 528 2.89 -1.32 -14.38
CA ASN A 528 3.11 -1.01 -12.98
C ASN A 528 1.82 -1.15 -12.17
N ALA A 529 1.90 -1.02 -10.84
CA ALA A 529 0.73 -1.14 -9.96
C ALA A 529 -0.35 -0.08 -10.26
N ASP A 530 0.06 1.12 -10.68
CA ASP A 530 -0.82 2.20 -11.15
C ASP A 530 -1.37 1.98 -12.58
N GLY A 531 -1.03 0.85 -13.21
CA GLY A 531 -1.45 0.49 -14.57
C GLY A 531 -0.66 1.14 -15.68
N THR A 532 0.34 1.98 -15.39
CA THR A 532 1.18 2.58 -16.43
C THR A 532 2.14 1.53 -17.02
N MET A 533 2.31 1.56 -18.34
CA MET A 533 3.25 0.68 -19.03
C MET A 533 4.69 1.07 -18.70
N GLN A 534 5.45 0.12 -18.17
CA GLN A 534 6.84 0.30 -17.80
C GLN A 534 7.74 0.46 -19.03
N LYS A 535 8.67 1.40 -18.93
CA LYS A 535 9.79 1.58 -19.86
C LYS A 535 11.10 1.58 -19.09
N GLY A 536 12.18 1.20 -19.75
CA GLY A 536 13.51 1.12 -19.15
C GLY A 536 13.71 -0.14 -18.30
N TRP A 537 14.56 -0.03 -17.29
CA TRP A 537 14.93 -1.17 -16.46
C TRP A 537 13.78 -1.59 -15.53
N LEU A 538 13.57 -2.90 -15.43
CA LEU A 538 12.62 -3.52 -14.50
C LEU A 538 13.34 -4.63 -13.74
N ILE A 539 13.04 -4.80 -12.46
CA ILE A 539 13.44 -5.98 -11.70
C ILE A 539 12.16 -6.70 -11.30
N ASP A 540 12.05 -7.97 -11.68
CA ASP A 540 10.90 -8.82 -11.37
C ASP A 540 11.39 -10.25 -11.08
N TYR A 541 10.90 -10.86 -9.99
CA TYR A 541 11.27 -12.21 -9.53
C TYR A 541 12.75 -12.60 -9.75
N ASN A 542 13.69 -11.86 -9.14
CA ASN A 542 15.15 -12.12 -9.19
C ASN A 542 15.81 -11.93 -10.56
N SER A 543 15.11 -11.33 -11.52
CA SER A 543 15.63 -11.10 -12.87
C SER A 543 15.52 -9.63 -13.23
N LYS A 544 16.56 -9.10 -13.88
CA LYS A 544 16.56 -7.74 -14.41
C LYS A 544 16.17 -7.77 -15.87
N TYR A 545 15.13 -7.06 -16.24
CA TYR A 545 14.60 -6.93 -17.59
C TYR A 545 14.82 -5.51 -18.09
N TYR A 546 14.74 -5.34 -19.41
CA TYR A 546 14.72 -4.02 -20.01
C TYR A 546 13.53 -3.90 -20.95
N LEU A 547 12.60 -3.01 -20.64
CA LEU A 547 11.47 -2.65 -21.47
C LEU A 547 11.92 -1.51 -22.37
N THR A 548 11.84 -1.69 -23.67
CA THR A 548 12.31 -0.70 -24.64
C THR A 548 11.38 0.50 -24.70
N GLU A 549 11.70 1.51 -25.52
CA GLU A 549 10.91 2.74 -25.62
C GLU A 549 9.46 2.51 -26.12
N ASP A 550 9.23 1.43 -26.89
CA ASP A 550 7.89 1.00 -27.28
C ASP A 550 7.18 0.14 -26.22
N GLY A 551 7.81 -0.04 -25.05
CA GLY A 551 7.34 -0.84 -23.92
C GLY A 551 7.66 -2.34 -24.02
N SER A 552 8.16 -2.82 -25.16
CA SER A 552 8.40 -4.25 -25.34
C SER A 552 9.68 -4.72 -24.64
N MET A 553 9.61 -5.89 -24.03
CA MET A 553 10.72 -6.54 -23.33
C MET A 553 11.85 -6.94 -24.28
N ALA A 554 13.08 -6.56 -23.93
CA ALA A 554 14.28 -6.92 -24.64
C ALA A 554 14.67 -8.39 -24.45
N THR A 555 15.18 -9.00 -25.52
CA THR A 555 15.80 -10.33 -25.52
C THR A 555 17.09 -10.31 -26.35
N GLY A 556 18.00 -11.26 -26.11
CA GLY A 556 19.29 -11.33 -26.80
C GLY A 556 20.23 -10.17 -26.41
N THR A 557 21.23 -9.89 -27.25
CA THR A 557 22.18 -8.80 -27.00
C THR A 557 21.56 -7.44 -27.33
N ARG A 558 21.72 -6.45 -26.44
CA ARG A 558 21.28 -5.05 -26.62
C ARG A 558 22.32 -4.07 -26.11
N THR A 559 22.43 -2.93 -26.78
CA THR A 559 23.23 -1.79 -26.30
C THR A 559 22.29 -0.76 -25.67
N ILE A 560 22.48 -0.50 -24.37
CA ILE A 560 21.66 0.42 -23.58
C ILE A 560 22.60 1.46 -22.99
N ASN A 561 22.40 2.74 -23.30
CA ASN A 561 23.25 3.85 -22.87
C ASN A 561 24.75 3.61 -23.15
N GLY A 562 25.07 3.04 -24.32
CA GLY A 562 26.45 2.76 -24.74
C GLY A 562 27.12 1.52 -24.11
N LYS A 563 26.42 0.79 -23.23
CA LYS A 563 26.89 -0.47 -22.64
C LYS A 563 26.14 -1.66 -23.24
N GLU A 564 26.86 -2.75 -23.53
CA GLU A 564 26.27 -4.00 -24.02
C GLU A 564 25.75 -4.85 -22.85
N TYR A 565 24.53 -5.36 -23.00
CA TYR A 565 23.85 -6.25 -22.08
C TYR A 565 23.31 -7.46 -22.85
N LYS A 566 23.32 -8.64 -22.23
CA LYS A 566 22.78 -9.86 -22.84
C LYS A 566 21.56 -10.31 -22.05
N PHE A 567 20.47 -10.59 -22.73
CA PHE A 567 19.24 -11.09 -22.12
C PHE A 567 18.92 -12.48 -22.68
N ASN A 568 18.39 -13.37 -21.84
CA ASN A 568 17.95 -14.70 -22.29
C ASN A 568 16.62 -14.61 -23.07
N ASN A 569 16.09 -15.75 -23.54
CA ASN A 569 14.85 -15.78 -24.31
C ASN A 569 13.60 -15.36 -23.50
N SER A 570 13.68 -15.47 -22.17
CA SER A 570 12.65 -14.96 -21.26
C SER A 570 12.86 -13.49 -20.89
N GLY A 571 13.88 -12.82 -21.44
CA GLY A 571 14.18 -11.41 -21.23
C GLY A 571 14.98 -11.08 -19.98
N ALA A 572 15.38 -12.07 -19.17
CA ALA A 572 16.19 -11.85 -17.99
C ALA A 572 17.64 -11.55 -18.38
N LEU A 573 18.23 -10.53 -17.75
CA LEU A 573 19.61 -10.12 -17.93
C LEU A 573 20.55 -11.25 -17.50
N ILE A 574 21.44 -11.60 -18.41
CA ILE A 574 22.59 -12.47 -18.22
C ILE A 574 23.76 -11.54 -17.90
N LEU A 575 24.24 -11.57 -16.66
CA LEU A 575 25.38 -10.78 -16.22
C LEU A 575 26.71 -11.34 -16.73
#